data_AF-A0A349A4I7-F1
#
_entry.id   AF-A0A349A4I7-F1
#
_cell.length_a   1.000
_cell.length_b   1.000
_cell.length_c   1.000
_cell.angle_alpha   90.00
_cell.angle_beta   90.00
_cell.angle_gamma   90.00
#
_symmetry.space_group_name_H-M   'P 1'
#
loop_
_entity.id
_entity.type
_entity.pdbx_description
1 polymer ?
#
loop_
_entity_poly.entity_id
_entity_poly.type
_entity_poly.pdbx_seq_one_letter_code
_entity_poly.pdbx_strand_id
1 'polypeptide(L)' 'MGKRYELIYGYLHCIGRTTYSAGFVATEDEARAWVERQEAPGGGRMKPPREDPIRRCGVSYCPLKVQQPWFAWRVCEE' A
#
# COMPACT_ATOMS: atom_id res chain seq x y z
N MET A 1 -21.75 16.89 -0.95
CA MET A 1 -20.31 16.64 -1.14
C MET A 1 -19.76 16.03 0.14
N GLY A 2 -19.42 14.75 0.08
CA GLY A 2 -18.86 14.01 1.22
C GLY A 2 -17.36 13.84 1.03
N LYS A 3 -16.57 14.05 2.09
CA LYS A 3 -15.17 13.64 2.08
C LYS A 3 -15.14 12.11 2.09
N ARG A 4 -14.33 11.51 1.22
CA ARG A 4 -14.00 10.10 1.29
C ARG A 4 -12.49 9.93 1.36
N TYR A 5 -12.04 8.86 1.99
CA TYR A 5 -10.63 8.61 2.20
C TYR A 5 -10.25 7.39 1.39
N GLU A 6 -9.34 7.56 0.44
CA GLU A 6 -8.80 6.44 -0.31
C GLU A 6 -7.76 5.73 0.55
N LEU A 7 -7.93 4.43 0.70
CA LEU A 7 -6.96 3.54 1.33
C LEU A 7 -5.91 3.17 0.29
N ILE A 8 -4.64 3.39 0.63
CA ILE A 8 -3.52 3.17 -0.26
C ILE A 8 -2.62 2.10 0.34
N TYR A 9 -2.21 1.16 -0.49
CA TYR A 9 -1.10 0.27 -0.19
C TYR A 9 -0.10 0.27 -1.33
N GLY A 10 1.11 -0.19 -1.04
CA GLY A 10 2.09 -0.45 -2.08
C GLY A 10 3.28 -1.16 -1.50
N TYR A 11 4.33 -1.27 -2.33
CA TYR A 11 5.55 -1.95 -1.96
C TYR A 11 6.76 -1.09 -2.30
N LEU A 12 7.74 -1.12 -1.41
CA LEU A 12 9.03 -0.49 -1.60
C LEU A 12 10.00 -1.48 -2.24
N HIS A 13 10.68 -1.02 -3.28
CA HIS A 13 11.76 -1.73 -3.97
C HIS A 13 12.94 -0.80 -4.24
N CYS A 14 14.08 -1.36 -4.67
CA CYS A 14 15.22 -0.56 -5.12
C CYS A 14 14.94 0.25 -6.41
N ILE A 15 13.92 -0.09 -7.19
CA ILE A 15 13.56 0.61 -8.43
C ILE A 15 12.49 1.70 -8.20
N GLY A 16 11.98 1.82 -6.98
CA GLY A 16 10.93 2.77 -6.61
C GLY A 16 9.86 2.18 -5.71
N ARG A 17 8.78 2.95 -5.53
CA ARG A 17 7.60 2.54 -4.76
C ARG A 17 6.42 2.33 -5.69
N THR A 18 5.66 1.25 -5.46
CA THR A 18 4.35 1.07 -6.08
C THR A 18 3.25 1.72 -5.25
N THR A 19 2.12 2.01 -5.87
CA THR A 19 0.96 2.64 -5.22
C THR A 19 -0.30 2.05 -5.83
N TYR A 20 -1.15 1.50 -4.98
CA TYR A 20 -2.38 0.81 -5.33
C TYR A 20 -3.51 1.27 -4.42
N SER A 21 -4.72 1.30 -4.96
CA SER A 21 -5.93 1.57 -4.18
C SER A 21 -6.43 0.29 -3.52
N ALA A 22 -6.69 0.34 -2.22
CA ALA A 22 -7.37 -0.71 -1.46
C ALA A 22 -8.88 -0.44 -1.29
N GLY A 23 -9.38 0.67 -1.82
CA GLY A 23 -10.78 1.09 -1.72
C GLY A 23 -10.93 2.45 -1.03
N PHE A 24 -12.17 2.80 -0.70
CA PHE A 24 -12.53 4.07 -0.08
C PHE A 24 -13.34 3.84 1.19
N VAL A 25 -13.15 4.71 2.18
CA VAL A 25 -13.94 4.76 3.42
C VAL A 25 -14.51 6.16 3.63
N ALA A 26 -15.55 6.27 4.44
CA ALA A 26 -16.29 7.52 4.61
C ALA A 26 -15.63 8.45 5.63
N THR A 27 -14.89 7.89 6.59
CA THR A 27 -14.31 8.67 7.70
C THR A 27 -12.79 8.52 7.79
N GLU A 28 -12.15 9.53 8.38
CA GLU A 28 -10.71 9.51 8.59
C GLU A 28 -10.31 8.45 9.61
N ASP A 29 -11.13 8.26 10.65
CA ASP A 29 -10.90 7.24 11.69
C ASP A 29 -10.92 5.82 11.11
N GLU A 30 -11.83 5.52 10.17
CA GLU A 30 -11.81 4.25 9.45
C GLU A 30 -10.51 4.06 8.65
N ALA A 31 -10.02 5.13 8.02
CA ALA A 31 -8.80 5.09 7.21
C ALA A 31 -7.56 4.87 8.08
N ARG A 32 -7.48 5.56 9.23
CA ARG A 32 -6.41 5.39 10.21
C ARG A 32 -6.40 3.99 10.82
N ALA A 33 -7.57 3.53 11.28
CA ALA A 33 -7.71 2.18 11.87
C ALA A 33 -7.37 1.08 10.86
N TRP A 34 -7.60 1.32 9.56
CA TRP A 34 -7.16 0.40 8.53
C TRP A 34 -5.63 0.34 8.43
N VAL A 35 -4.92 1.47 8.40
CA VAL A 35 -3.44 1.49 8.37
C VAL A 35 -2.85 0.80 9.60
N GLU A 36 -3.33 1.17 10.79
CA GLU A 36 -2.86 0.56 12.05
C GLU A 36 -3.02 -0.96 12.04
N ARG A 37 -4.14 -1.46 11.50
CA ARG A 37 -4.38 -2.91 11.35
C ARG A 37 -3.41 -3.56 10.35
N GLN A 38 -3.02 -2.86 9.28
CA GLN A 38 -2.06 -3.40 8.33
C GLN A 38 -0.63 -3.40 8.88
N GLU A 39 -0.26 -2.40 9.69
CA GLU A 39 1.06 -2.28 10.30
C GLU A 39 1.22 -3.17 11.54
N ALA A 40 0.12 -3.60 12.17
CA ALA A 40 0.14 -4.49 13.31
C ALA A 40 0.82 -5.85 13.00
N PRO A 41 1.44 -6.53 13.99
CA PRO A 41 1.99 -7.86 13.81
C PRO A 41 0.96 -8.86 13.27
N GLY A 42 1.24 -9.45 12.10
CA GLY A 42 0.32 -10.35 11.39
C GLY A 42 -0.62 -9.66 10.40
N GLY A 43 -0.63 -8.32 10.36
CA GLY A 43 -1.22 -7.49 9.31
C GLY A 43 -0.40 -7.50 8.01
N GLY A 44 -0.83 -6.72 7.02
CA GLY A 44 -0.01 -6.40 5.84
C GLY A 44 0.04 -7.46 4.74
N ARG A 45 -0.89 -8.43 4.75
CA ARG A 45 -0.94 -9.52 3.75
C ARG A 45 -1.67 -9.14 2.45
N MET A 46 -1.59 -7.88 2.03
CA MET A 46 -2.06 -7.56 0.67
C MET A 46 -1.18 -8.30 -0.33
N LYS A 47 -1.80 -8.87 -1.36
CA LYS A 47 -1.05 -9.51 -2.45
C LYS A 47 -0.70 -8.43 -3.47
N PRO A 48 0.57 -8.26 -3.85
CA PRO A 48 0.92 -7.34 -4.92
C PRO A 48 0.20 -7.76 -6.21
N PRO A 49 -0.28 -6.81 -7.02
CA PRO A 49 -0.79 -7.08 -8.35
C PRO A 49 0.21 -7.84 -9.22
N ARG A 50 -0.28 -8.53 -10.26
CA ARG A 50 0.60 -9.31 -11.14
C ARG A 50 1.58 -8.44 -11.92
N GLU A 51 1.22 -7.18 -12.11
CA GLU A 51 1.95 -6.16 -12.86
C GLU A 51 3.06 -5.49 -12.03
N ASP A 52 3.23 -5.90 -10.77
CA ASP A 52 4.22 -5.33 -9.87
C ASP A 52 5.64 -5.37 -10.48
N PRO A 53 6.35 -4.22 -10.51
CA PRO A 53 7.57 -4.04 -11.29
C PRO A 53 8.75 -4.85 -10.74
N ILE A 54 8.63 -5.39 -9.52
CA ILE A 54 9.67 -6.22 -8.88
C ILE A 54 9.90 -7.51 -9.66
N ARG A 55 8.89 -8.00 -10.41
CA ARG A 55 9.05 -9.13 -11.34
C ARG A 55 10.08 -8.87 -12.45
N ARG A 56 10.41 -7.61 -12.70
CA ARG A 56 11.34 -7.16 -13.75
C ARG A 56 12.69 -6.69 -13.20
N CYS A 57 12.92 -6.83 -11.89
CA CYS A 57 14.18 -6.48 -11.27
C CYS A 57 15.30 -7.43 -11.76
N GLY A 58 16.29 -6.87 -12.48
CA GLY A 58 17.42 -7.63 -13.04
C GLY A 58 18.56 -7.91 -12.05
N VAL A 59 18.50 -7.42 -10.81
CA VAL A 59 19.60 -7.64 -9.86
C VAL A 59 19.48 -8.99 -9.14
N SER A 60 20.61 -9.70 -9.06
CA SER A 60 20.71 -11.01 -8.41
C SER A 60 20.47 -10.92 -6.90
N TYR A 61 20.98 -9.86 -6.26
CA TYR A 61 20.83 -9.58 -4.83
C TYR A 61 20.25 -8.18 -4.60
N CYS A 62 19.13 -8.09 -3.89
CA CYS A 62 18.51 -6.83 -3.48
C CYS A 62 17.93 -7.00 -2.07
N PRO A 63 18.33 -6.18 -1.09
CA PRO A 63 17.74 -6.21 0.26
C PRO A 63 16.22 -5.98 0.26
N LEU A 64 15.71 -5.29 -0.76
CA LEU A 64 14.28 -5.01 -0.96
C LEU A 64 13.60 -6.00 -1.94
N LYS A 65 14.27 -7.11 -2.31
CA LYS A 65 13.66 -8.14 -3.18
C LYS A 65 12.47 -8.81 -2.49
N VAL A 66 12.55 -8.92 -1.17
CA VAL A 66 11.39 -9.13 -0.30
C VAL A 66 10.76 -7.75 -0.13
N GLN A 67 9.78 -7.46 -0.99
CA GLN A 67 9.13 -6.16 -1.05
C GLN A 67 8.59 -5.78 0.34
N GLN A 68 8.90 -4.57 0.81
CA GLN A 68 8.38 -4.07 2.08
C GLN A 68 7.05 -3.36 1.80
N PRO A 69 5.93 -3.83 2.36
CA PRO A 69 4.67 -3.15 2.16
C PRO A 69 4.67 -1.80 2.87
N TRP A 70 3.96 -0.83 2.32
CA TRP A 70 3.65 0.44 2.97
C TRP A 70 2.16 0.73 2.81
N PHE A 71 1.60 1.42 3.80
CA PHE A 71 0.17 1.70 3.88
C PHE A 71 -0.02 3.19 4.18
N ALA A 72 -1.04 3.78 3.58
CA ALA A 72 -1.41 5.17 3.80
C ALA A 72 -2.89 5.37 3.49
N TRP A 73 -3.38 6.58 3.75
CA TRP A 73 -4.64 7.06 3.18
C TRP A 73 -4.45 8.46 2.63
N ARG A 74 -5.35 8.88 1.74
CA ARG A 74 -5.44 10.27 1.29
C ARG A 74 -6.89 10.74 1.22
N VAL A 75 -7.09 12.03 1.40
CA VAL A 75 -8.40 12.66 1.23
C VAL A 75 -8.71 12.73 -0.26
N CYS A 76 -9.89 12.23 -0.63
CA CYS A 76 -10.50 12.47 -1.93
C CYS A 76 -11.74 13.33 -1.70
N GLU A 77 -11.70 14.54 -2.23
CA GLU A 77 -12.87 15.41 -2.33
C GLU A 77 -13.56 15.08 -3.66
N GLU A 78 -14.84 14.69 -3.59
CA GLU A 78 -15.74 14.63 -4.76
C GLU A 78 -16.56 15.91 -4.87
#